data_AF-A0A4U5N391-F1
#
_entry.id   AF-A0A4U5N391-F1
#
_cell.length_a   1.000
_cell.length_b   1.000
_cell.length_c   1.000
_cell.angle_alpha   90.00
_cell.angle_beta   90.00
_cell.angle_gamma   90.00
#
_symmetry.space_group_name_H-M   'P 1'
#
loop_
_entity.id
_entity.type
_entity.pdbx_description
1 polymer ?
#
loop_
_entity_poly.entity_id
_entity_poly.type
_entity_poly.pdbx_seq_one_letter_code
_entity_poly.pdbx_strand_id
1 'polypeptide(L)'
;MHRFNRNVQKEDVALFDQCFPRKKLANVINAAYYLEIPDMTDTLIKYTANHLEGKEAAKMAEWLVIPLKKDERKKEADEEGEGGFKGKRERVDA
;
A
#
# COMPACT_ATOMS: atom_id res chain seq x y z
N MET A 1 -22.75 -13.60 -18.68
CA MET A 1 -21.88 -12.56 -18.08
C MET A 1 -20.51 -12.65 -18.73
N HIS A 2 -20.13 -11.68 -19.55
CA HIS A 2 -18.78 -11.63 -20.12
C HIS A 2 -17.85 -11.24 -18.95
N ARG A 3 -17.14 -12.22 -18.38
CA ARG A 3 -16.09 -11.94 -17.39
C ARG A 3 -15.15 -10.92 -18.05
N PHE A 4 -14.96 -9.76 -17.43
CA PHE A 4 -13.99 -8.75 -17.87
C PHE A 4 -12.69 -9.46 -18.24
N ASN A 5 -12.23 -9.30 -19.50
CA ASN A 5 -11.00 -9.93 -19.96
C ASN A 5 -9.83 -9.36 -19.14
N ARG A 6 -9.24 -10.16 -18.27
CA ARG A 6 -8.11 -9.75 -17.41
C ARG A 6 -6.74 -10.18 -17.95
N ASN A 7 -6.66 -10.57 -19.22
CA ASN A 7 -5.39 -10.93 -19.82
C ASN A 7 -4.50 -9.69 -19.90
N VAL A 8 -3.27 -9.86 -19.41
CA VAL A 8 -2.17 -8.90 -19.48
C VAL A 8 -1.01 -9.66 -20.14
N GLN A 9 -0.28 -9.01 -21.04
CA GLN A 9 0.86 -9.67 -21.69
C GLN A 9 1.97 -9.96 -20.68
N LYS A 10 2.77 -10.98 -20.92
CA LYS A 10 3.84 -11.37 -19.97
C LYS A 10 4.90 -10.28 -19.86
N GLU A 11 5.14 -9.58 -20.96
CA GLU A 11 6.05 -8.46 -21.11
C GLU A 11 5.58 -7.29 -20.24
N ASP A 12 4.29 -6.97 -20.28
CA ASP A 12 3.69 -5.93 -19.44
C ASP A 12 3.77 -6.29 -17.95
N VAL A 13 3.49 -7.55 -17.59
CA VAL A 13 3.65 -8.04 -16.21
C VAL A 13 5.10 -7.84 -15.74
N ALA A 14 6.07 -8.28 -16.55
CA ALA A 14 7.48 -8.14 -16.22
C ALA A 14 7.91 -6.67 -16.07
N LEU A 15 7.36 -5.78 -16.91
CA LEU A 15 7.59 -4.34 -16.81
C LEU A 15 7.01 -3.75 -15.52
N PHE A 16 5.76 -4.08 -15.19
CA PHE A 16 5.08 -3.53 -14.02
C PHE A 16 5.59 -4.12 -12.70
N ASP A 17 6.15 -5.34 -12.71
CA ASP A 17 6.83 -5.92 -11.55
C ASP A 17 8.08 -5.12 -11.15
N GLN A 18 8.72 -4.43 -12.10
CA GLN A 18 9.85 -3.54 -11.83
C GLN A 18 9.44 -2.22 -11.16
N CYS A 19 8.13 -1.92 -11.09
CA CYS A 19 7.60 -0.71 -10.45
C CYS A 19 7.58 -0.86 -8.91
N PHE A 20 8.75 -1.06 -8.33
CA PHE A 20 9.02 -1.07 -6.90
C PHE A 20 9.87 0.15 -6.49
N PRO A 21 9.51 0.89 -5.41
CA PRO A 21 8.35 0.71 -4.54
C PRO A 21 7.02 0.98 -5.27
N ARG A 22 5.90 0.44 -4.77
CA ARG A 22 4.58 0.53 -5.44
C ARG A 22 4.06 1.95 -5.69
N LYS A 23 4.64 2.95 -5.02
CA LYS A 23 4.46 4.37 -5.38
C LYS A 23 4.81 4.66 -6.84
N LYS A 24 5.81 3.99 -7.43
CA LYS A 24 6.14 4.10 -8.86
C LYS A 24 5.00 3.62 -9.74
N LEU A 25 4.38 2.48 -9.42
CA LEU A 25 3.23 1.97 -10.15
C LEU A 25 2.06 2.97 -10.13
N ALA A 26 1.78 3.57 -8.97
CA ALA A 26 0.76 4.61 -8.84
C ALA A 26 1.07 5.84 -9.73
N ASN A 27 2.33 6.26 -9.82
CA ASN A 27 2.73 7.34 -10.72
C ASN A 27 2.53 6.98 -12.20
N VAL A 28 2.81 5.74 -12.59
CA VAL A 28 2.59 5.25 -13.96
C VAL A 28 1.11 5.22 -14.30
N ILE A 29 0.26 4.78 -13.37
CA ILE A 29 -1.21 4.84 -13.52
C ILE A 29 -1.68 6.28 -13.70
N ASN A 30 -1.22 7.19 -12.84
CA ASN A 30 -1.58 8.61 -12.93
C ASN A 30 -1.11 9.25 -14.25
N ALA A 31 0.10 8.91 -14.72
CA ALA A 31 0.62 9.39 -15.98
C ALA A 31 -0.18 8.85 -17.18
N ALA A 32 -0.51 7.56 -17.19
CA ALA A 32 -1.33 6.95 -18.24
C ALA A 32 -2.73 7.58 -18.31
N TYR A 33 -3.33 7.84 -17.15
CA TYR A 33 -4.62 8.52 -17.07
C TYR A 33 -4.53 9.97 -17.54
N TYR A 34 -3.52 10.72 -17.10
CA TYR A 34 -3.31 12.12 -17.47
C TYR A 34 -3.02 12.32 -18.96
N LEU A 35 -2.24 11.42 -19.56
CA LEU A 35 -1.90 11.43 -20.98
C LEU A 35 -3.00 10.84 -21.86
N GLU A 36 -4.13 10.42 -21.28
CA GLU A 36 -5.26 9.80 -21.97
C GLU A 36 -4.82 8.61 -22.85
N ILE A 37 -4.05 7.70 -22.26
CA ILE A 37 -3.59 6.45 -22.90
C ILE A 37 -4.49 5.30 -22.38
N PRO A 38 -5.66 5.06 -22.99
CA PRO A 38 -6.71 4.20 -22.41
C PRO A 38 -6.32 2.73 -22.38
N ASP A 39 -5.57 2.25 -23.37
CA ASP A 39 -5.03 0.89 -23.47
C ASP A 39 -4.01 0.59 -22.35
N MET A 40 -3.10 1.53 -22.08
CA MET A 40 -2.17 1.43 -20.95
C MET A 40 -2.92 1.46 -19.62
N THR A 41 -3.90 2.35 -19.48
CA THR A 41 -4.71 2.46 -18.26
C THR A 41 -5.48 1.16 -17.99
N ASP A 42 -6.13 0.59 -19.00
CA ASP A 42 -6.84 -0.69 -18.91
C ASP A 42 -5.90 -1.84 -18.52
N THR A 43 -4.71 -1.89 -19.12
CA THR A 43 -3.70 -2.92 -18.81
C THR A 43 -3.19 -2.82 -17.37
N LEU A 44 -2.91 -1.60 -16.88
CA LEU A 44 -2.50 -1.35 -15.50
C LEU A 44 -3.62 -1.71 -14.49
N ILE A 45 -4.88 -1.41 -14.82
CA ILE A 45 -6.04 -1.80 -14.01
C ILE A 45 -6.14 -3.32 -13.91
N LYS A 46 -6.03 -4.03 -15.04
CA LYS A 46 -6.06 -5.51 -15.06
C LYS A 46 -4.89 -6.10 -14.28
N TYR A 47 -3.68 -5.60 -14.47
CA TYR A 47 -2.49 -6.03 -13.73
C TYR A 47 -2.72 -5.87 -12.22
N THR A 48 -3.20 -4.71 -11.79
CA THR A 48 -3.48 -4.43 -10.37
C THR A 48 -4.58 -5.34 -9.84
N ALA A 49 -5.67 -5.51 -10.57
CA ALA A 49 -6.79 -6.37 -10.18
C ALA A 49 -6.36 -7.84 -10.04
N ASN A 50 -5.52 -8.35 -10.95
CA ASN A 50 -4.98 -9.72 -10.88
C ASN A 50 -4.11 -9.94 -9.63
N HIS A 51 -3.44 -8.90 -9.15
CA HIS A 51 -2.61 -8.98 -7.95
C HIS A 51 -3.40 -8.80 -6.65
N LEU A 52 -4.65 -8.35 -6.69
CA LEU A 52 -5.47 -8.11 -5.50
C LEU A 52 -6.63 -9.09 -5.38
N GLU A 53 -7.14 -9.62 -6.49
CA GLU A 53 -8.30 -10.51 -6.47
C GLU A 53 -8.04 -11.77 -5.61
N GLY A 54 -9.05 -12.10 -4.79
CA GLY A 54 -9.00 -13.28 -3.90
C GLY A 54 -8.02 -13.18 -2.73
N LYS A 55 -7.28 -12.07 -2.59
CA LYS A 55 -6.42 -11.85 -1.43
C LYS A 55 -7.21 -11.27 -0.25
N GLU A 56 -6.76 -11.58 0.95
CA GLU A 56 -7.27 -10.93 2.16
C GLU A 56 -6.70 -9.51 2.28
N ALA A 57 -7.40 -8.64 3.03
CA ALA A 57 -7.02 -7.24 3.22
C ALA A 57 -5.57 -7.06 3.69
N ALA A 58 -5.07 -7.96 4.54
CA ALA A 58 -3.68 -7.92 5.01
C ALA A 58 -2.67 -8.13 3.88
N LYS A 59 -2.91 -9.14 3.03
CA LYS A 59 -2.04 -9.45 1.87
C LYS A 59 -2.15 -8.37 0.78
N MET A 60 -3.32 -7.75 0.64
CA MET A 60 -3.49 -6.60 -0.26
C MET A 60 -2.66 -5.41 0.22
N ALA A 61 -2.74 -5.09 1.53
CA ALA A 61 -2.00 -3.98 2.13
C ALA A 61 -0.49 -4.20 2.06
N GLU A 62 -0.02 -5.42 2.31
CA GLU A 62 1.38 -5.81 2.12
C GLU A 62 1.83 -5.59 0.66
N TRP A 63 1.05 -6.09 -0.31
CA TRP A 63 1.41 -5.91 -1.73
C TRP A 63 1.40 -4.44 -2.15
N LEU A 64 0.44 -3.65 -1.68
CA LEU A 64 0.34 -2.20 -1.93
C LEU A 64 1.35 -1.38 -1.12
N VAL A 65 2.02 -1.99 -0.13
CA VAL A 65 2.91 -1.33 0.83
C VAL A 65 2.17 -0.20 1.58
N ILE A 66 0.93 -0.49 2.02
CA ILE A 66 0.10 0.43 2.80
C ILE A 66 0.08 -0.04 4.26
N PRO A 67 0.45 0.81 5.23
CA PRO A 67 0.34 0.47 6.64
C PRO A 67 -1.14 0.29 7.01
N LEU A 68 -1.46 -0.78 7.76
CA LEU A 68 -2.80 -0.96 8.29
C LEU A 68 -2.96 -0.18 9.60
N LYS A 69 -4.16 0.32 9.88
CA LYS A 69 -4.50 1.04 11.13
C LYS A 69 -4.19 0.28 12.43
N LYS A 70 -4.04 -1.05 12.37
CA LYS A 70 -3.61 -1.86 13.51
C LYS A 70 -2.10 -1.77 13.76
N ASP A 71 -1.32 -1.52 12.71
CA ASP A 71 0.13 -1.35 12.76
C ASP A 71 0.50 0.08 13.18
N GLU A 72 -0.33 1.07 12.82
CA GLU A 72 -0.17 2.46 13.27
C GLU A 72 -0.25 2.58 14.79
N ARG A 73 -1.23 1.91 15.44
CA ARG A 73 -1.34 1.88 16.91
C ARG A 73 -0.19 1.17 17.61
N LYS A 74 0.50 0.24 16.94
CA LYS A 74 1.68 -0.43 17.51
C LYS A 74 2.92 0.46 17.42
N LYS A 75 3.09 1.21 16.31
CA LYS A 75 4.18 2.18 16.18
C LYS A 75 4.08 3.31 17.21
N GLU A 76 2.88 3.83 17.44
CA GLU A 76 2.65 4.86 18.48
C GLU A 76 3.03 4.34 19.88
N ALA A 77 2.73 3.08 20.20
CA ALA A 77 3.06 2.48 21.49
C ALA A 77 4.57 2.16 21.66
N ASP A 78 5.26 1.82 20.58
CA ASP A 78 6.71 1.56 20.61
C ASP A 78 7.54 2.86 20.63
N GLU A 79 7.04 3.97 20.06
CA GLU A 79 7.70 5.29 20.12
C GLU A 79 7.56 6.00 21.48
N GLU A 80 6.51 5.68 22.26
CA GLU A 80 6.33 6.20 23.63
C GLU A 80 7.05 5.35 24.71
N GLY A 81 7.74 4.28 24.31
CA GLY A 81 8.29 3.24 25.21
C GLY A 81 9.73 3.42 25.68
N GLU A 82 10.44 4.49 25.32
CA GLU A 82 11.82 4.75 25.79
C GLU A 82 11.97 6.14 26.41
N GLY A 83 11.53 6.27 27.66
CA GLY A 83 11.65 7.50 28.43
C GLY A 83 11.50 7.28 29.93
N GLY A 84 12.41 6.51 30.52
CA GLY A 84 12.44 6.33 31.97
C GLY A 84 12.69 7.65 32.70
N PHE A 85 11.79 8.03 33.61
CA PHE A 85 12.14 8.92 34.73
C PHE A 85 11.37 8.54 36.00
N LYS A 86 12.08 7.87 36.91
CA LYS A 86 11.70 7.73 38.33
C LYS A 86 11.68 9.12 38.96
N GLY A 87 10.52 9.54 39.46
CA GLY A 87 10.41 10.75 40.28
C GLY A 87 9.21 10.67 41.22
N LYS A 88 9.36 9.97 42.36
CA LYS A 88 8.49 10.20 43.53
C LYS A 88 8.66 11.68 43.93
N ARG A 89 7.58 12.45 43.97
CA ARG A 89 7.53 13.65 44.82
C ARG A 89 6.24 13.68 45.63
N GLU A 90 6.53 13.70 46.92
CA GLU A 90 5.70 13.77 48.11
C GLU A 90 4.78 15.01 48.09
N ARG A 91 3.58 14.88 48.66
CA ARG A 91 2.69 16.00 48.93
C ARG A 91 3.28 16.83 50.06
N VAL A 92 3.31 18.16 49.91
CA VAL A 92 3.40 19.08 51.03
C VAL A 92 2.29 20.12 50.87
N ASP A 93 1.34 20.05 51.79
CA ASP A 93 0.36 21.09 52.08
C ASP A 93 1.05 22.28 52.77
N ALA A 94 0.72 23.51 52.33
CA ALA A 94 0.85 24.74 53.09
C ALA A 94 -0.12 25.80 52.54
#